data_AF-A0A2V7TNW1-F1
#
_entry.id   AF-A0A2V7TNW1-F1
#
_cell.length_a   1.000
_cell.length_b   1.000
_cell.length_c   1.000
_cell.angle_alpha   90.00
_cell.angle_beta   90.00
_cell.angle_gamma   90.00
#
_symmetry.space_group_name_H-M   'P 1'
#
loop_
_entity.id
_entity.type
_entity.pdbx_description
1 polymer ?
#
loop_
_entity_poly.entity_id
_entity_poly.type
_entity_poly.pdbx_seq_one_letter_code
_entity_poly.pdbx_strand_id
1 'polypeptide(L)'
;WRLSSPRSLPRGWSVRPLAPEDVPEELWPQPSPATAVTARDAGFYRYFVNSPSTRHELFGLEKSRELVGYFCLAFAPHVARVADLWLPSTKVEDWCAAFQSAAVLAARERDVHEVSAWASTELGKEGLRRAGFRLRERAAVSLFDEGKILEGRTLHAQMLDCDASFFSGDVGSYLT
;
A
#
# COMPACT_ATOMS: atom_id res chain seq x y z
N TRP A 1 18.31 -3.03 9.94
CA TRP A 1 17.89 -3.69 8.67
C TRP A 1 19.13 -3.77 7.79
N ARG A 2 19.56 -4.95 7.32
CA ARG A 2 20.55 -5.01 6.23
C ARG A 2 19.74 -5.04 4.93
N LEU A 3 20.13 -4.24 3.94
CA LEU A 3 19.78 -4.42 2.53
C LEU A 3 20.34 -5.78 2.08
N SER A 4 19.69 -6.86 2.47
CA SER A 4 20.07 -8.21 2.10
C SER A 4 19.47 -8.53 0.73
N SER A 5 20.36 -8.73 -0.23
CA SER A 5 20.16 -9.18 -1.62
C SER A 5 19.37 -8.23 -2.54
N PRO A 6 19.73 -8.17 -3.83
CA PRO A 6 18.87 -7.55 -4.83
C PRO A 6 17.50 -8.21 -4.76
N ARG A 7 16.48 -7.48 -4.31
CA ARG A 7 15.12 -7.99 -4.35
C ARG A 7 14.67 -7.94 -5.81
N SER A 8 14.48 -9.10 -6.41
CA SER A 8 13.79 -9.21 -7.70
C SER A 8 12.28 -9.17 -7.48
N LEU A 9 11.53 -8.80 -8.52
CA LEU A 9 10.09 -8.98 -8.50
C LEU A 9 9.75 -10.47 -8.29
N PRO A 10 8.63 -10.79 -7.61
CA PRO A 10 8.16 -12.16 -7.49
C PRO A 10 7.92 -12.79 -8.86
N ARG A 11 8.19 -14.09 -9.00
CA ARG A 11 8.01 -14.79 -10.28
C ARG A 11 6.56 -14.67 -10.76
N GLY A 12 6.38 -14.28 -12.02
CA GLY A 12 5.06 -14.13 -12.64
C GLY A 12 4.37 -12.80 -12.39
N TRP A 13 5.02 -11.89 -11.64
CA TRP A 13 4.56 -10.53 -11.38
C TRP A 13 5.39 -9.50 -12.14
N SER A 14 4.71 -8.51 -12.72
CA SER A 14 5.32 -7.30 -13.27
C SER A 14 4.65 -6.06 -12.66
N VAL A 15 5.34 -4.93 -12.80
CA VAL A 15 4.85 -3.64 -12.34
C VAL A 15 5.10 -2.64 -13.46
N ARG A 16 4.13 -1.74 -13.68
CA ARG A 16 4.27 -0.61 -14.59
C ARG A 16 3.73 0.67 -13.95
N PRO A 17 4.24 1.85 -14.32
CA PRO A 17 3.58 3.12 -14.02
C PRO A 17 2.13 3.08 -14.51
N LEU A 18 1.23 3.69 -13.73
CA LEU A 18 -0.19 3.72 -14.01
C LEU A 18 -0.73 5.11 -13.71
N ALA A 19 -1.32 5.77 -14.71
CA ALA A 19 -2.04 7.02 -14.44
C ALA A 19 -3.34 6.70 -13.67
N PRO A 20 -3.81 7.60 -12.79
CA PRO A 20 -5.08 7.42 -12.10
C PRO A 20 -6.26 7.10 -13.03
N GLU A 21 -6.27 7.72 -14.22
CA GLU A 21 -7.30 7.57 -15.24
C GLU A 21 -7.26 6.22 -15.97
N ASP A 22 -6.13 5.51 -15.92
CA ASP A 22 -5.92 4.22 -16.57
C ASP A 22 -6.30 3.02 -15.68
N VAL A 23 -6.74 3.27 -14.44
CA VAL A 23 -7.20 2.20 -13.55
C VAL A 23 -8.63 1.79 -13.96
N PRO A 24 -8.86 0.52 -14.33
CA PRO A 24 -10.19 0.02 -14.65
C PRO A 24 -11.17 0.16 -13.48
N GLU A 25 -12.43 0.46 -13.79
CA GLU A 25 -13.47 0.71 -12.79
C GLU A 25 -13.70 -0.50 -11.88
N GLU A 26 -13.60 -1.71 -12.43
CA GLU A 26 -13.72 -2.99 -11.72
C GLU A 26 -12.58 -3.26 -10.74
N LEU A 27 -11.45 -2.56 -10.86
CA LEU A 27 -10.33 -2.69 -9.92
C LEU A 27 -10.44 -1.73 -8.74
N TRP A 28 -11.38 -0.78 -8.74
CA TRP A 28 -11.61 0.03 -7.54
C TRP A 28 -12.15 -0.81 -6.38
N PRO A 29 -11.78 -0.51 -5.12
CA PRO A 29 -12.26 -1.25 -3.97
C PRO A 29 -13.78 -1.16 -3.88
N GLN A 30 -14.43 -2.32 -3.87
CA GLN A 30 -15.86 -2.44 -3.65
C GLN A 30 -16.13 -2.99 -2.24
N PRO A 31 -17.07 -2.41 -1.48
CA PRO A 31 -17.43 -2.94 -0.17
C PRO A 31 -18.06 -4.32 -0.33
N SER A 32 -17.85 -5.19 0.66
CA SER A 32 -18.46 -6.51 0.74
C SER A 32 -19.17 -6.70 2.09
N PRO A 33 -19.97 -7.76 2.26
CA PRO A 33 -20.57 -8.08 3.55
C PRO A 33 -19.54 -8.28 4.69
N ALA A 34 -18.29 -8.60 4.36
CA ALA A 34 -17.22 -8.85 5.33
C ALA A 34 -16.24 -7.67 5.48
N THR A 35 -16.22 -6.73 4.53
CA THR A 35 -15.19 -5.69 4.47
C THR A 35 -15.78 -4.34 4.06
N ALA A 36 -15.61 -3.35 4.92
CA ALA A 36 -15.80 -1.95 4.58
C ALA A 36 -14.50 -1.42 3.96
N VAL A 37 -14.62 -0.69 2.86
CA VAL A 37 -13.49 -0.07 2.16
C VAL A 37 -13.74 1.42 2.04
N THR A 38 -12.67 2.20 2.01
CA THR A 38 -12.73 3.61 1.65
C THR A 38 -12.84 3.74 0.14
N ALA A 39 -13.68 4.66 -0.33
CA ALA A 39 -13.90 4.86 -1.75
C ALA A 39 -12.59 5.30 -2.43
N ARG A 40 -12.35 4.78 -3.63
CA ARG A 40 -11.26 5.19 -4.51
C ARG A 40 -11.83 5.49 -5.88
N ASP A 41 -11.26 6.50 -6.51
CA ASP A 41 -11.47 6.84 -7.90
C ASP A 41 -10.22 7.53 -8.46
N ALA A 42 -10.24 7.87 -9.74
CA ALA A 42 -9.13 8.59 -10.37
C ALA A 42 -8.89 9.97 -9.72
N GLY A 43 -9.95 10.65 -9.26
CA GLY A 43 -9.85 11.96 -8.61
C GLY A 43 -9.08 11.90 -7.29
N PHE A 44 -9.32 10.85 -6.51
CA PHE A 44 -8.63 10.55 -5.27
C PHE A 44 -7.13 10.42 -5.48
N TYR A 45 -6.68 9.55 -6.41
CA TYR A 45 -5.23 9.40 -6.65
C TYR A 45 -4.61 10.60 -7.33
N ARG A 46 -5.35 11.31 -8.19
CA ARG A 46 -4.87 12.54 -8.84
C ARG A 46 -4.53 13.62 -7.81
N TYR A 47 -5.28 13.72 -6.71
CA TYR A 47 -4.92 14.63 -5.61
C TYR A 47 -3.54 14.32 -5.04
N PHE A 48 -3.23 13.05 -4.76
CA PHE A 48 -1.95 12.64 -4.19
C PHE A 48 -0.79 12.76 -5.18
N VAL A 49 -0.97 12.27 -6.41
CA VAL A 49 0.06 12.32 -7.47
C VAL A 49 0.45 13.75 -7.82
N ASN A 50 -0.49 14.70 -7.74
CA ASN A 50 -0.22 16.12 -7.96
C ASN A 50 0.21 16.87 -6.70
N SER A 51 0.36 16.19 -5.55
CA SER A 51 0.73 16.85 -4.30
C SER A 51 2.16 17.42 -4.39
N PRO A 52 2.36 18.71 -4.06
CA PRO A 52 3.70 19.30 -4.03
C PRO A 52 4.50 18.91 -2.77
N SER A 53 3.83 18.41 -1.74
CA SER A 53 4.44 18.18 -0.41
C SER A 53 5.25 16.88 -0.35
N THR A 54 4.74 15.82 -0.97
CA THR A 54 5.37 14.49 -0.99
C THR A 54 5.11 13.87 -2.35
N ARG A 55 6.16 13.34 -2.99
CA ARG A 55 6.04 12.67 -4.29
C ARG A 55 5.26 11.37 -4.12
N HIS A 56 4.10 11.29 -4.76
CA HIS A 56 3.31 10.07 -4.85
C HIS A 56 3.33 9.51 -6.27
N GLU A 57 3.49 8.20 -6.39
CA GLU A 57 3.53 7.50 -7.67
C GLU A 57 2.63 6.27 -7.63
N LEU A 58 1.75 6.14 -8.64
CA LEU A 58 0.81 5.02 -8.77
C LEU A 58 1.36 3.99 -9.76
N PHE A 59 1.26 2.72 -9.38
CA PHE A 59 1.75 1.61 -10.16
C PHE A 59 0.71 0.51 -10.29
N GLY A 60 0.60 -0.05 -11.49
CA GLY A 60 -0.22 -1.23 -11.76
C GLY A 60 0.54 -2.51 -11.41
N LEU A 61 -0.14 -3.43 -10.73
CA LEU A 61 0.32 -4.79 -10.46
C LEU A 61 -0.20 -5.71 -11.54
N GLU A 62 0.71 -6.38 -12.22
CA GLU A 62 0.37 -7.31 -13.28
C GLU A 62 0.75 -8.74 -12.90
N LYS A 63 -0.17 -9.67 -13.15
CA LYS A 63 0.06 -11.11 -12.98
C LYS A 63 -0.24 -11.78 -14.32
N SER A 64 0.74 -12.49 -14.87
CA SER A 64 0.61 -13.09 -16.22
C SER A 64 0.22 -12.07 -17.31
N ARG A 65 0.69 -10.81 -17.20
CA ARG A 65 0.39 -9.66 -18.09
C ARG A 65 -1.03 -9.10 -17.99
N GLU A 66 -1.82 -9.54 -17.02
CA GLU A 66 -3.12 -8.95 -16.71
C GLU A 66 -2.97 -8.00 -15.53
N LEU A 67 -3.56 -6.80 -15.62
CA LEU A 67 -3.62 -5.86 -14.50
C LEU A 67 -4.59 -6.42 -13.45
N VAL A 68 -4.07 -6.76 -12.28
CA VAL A 68 -4.84 -7.42 -11.20
C VAL A 68 -4.96 -6.55 -9.95
N GLY A 69 -4.41 -5.35 -9.97
CA GLY A 69 -4.43 -4.44 -8.83
C GLY A 69 -3.44 -3.31 -9.03
N TYR A 70 -3.19 -2.55 -7.97
CA TYR A 70 -2.30 -1.42 -8.00
C TYR A 70 -1.75 -1.13 -6.60
N PHE A 71 -0.71 -0.30 -6.54
CA PHE A 71 -0.25 0.30 -5.29
C PHE A 71 0.25 1.73 -5.54
N CYS A 72 0.17 2.56 -4.51
CA CYS A 72 0.69 3.91 -4.49
C CYS A 72 1.91 3.96 -3.56
N LEU A 73 3.03 4.48 -4.06
CA LEU A 73 4.20 4.79 -3.25
C LEU A 73 4.23 6.27 -2.91
N ALA A 74 4.46 6.60 -1.64
CA ALA A 74 4.79 7.95 -1.21
C ALA A 74 6.26 8.01 -0.80
N PHE A 75 7.01 8.96 -1.37
CA PHE A 75 8.43 9.15 -1.09
C PHE A 75 8.64 10.36 -0.19
N ALA A 76 8.94 10.10 1.08
CA ALA A 76 9.40 11.10 2.03
C ALA A 76 10.93 10.98 2.20
N PRO A 77 11.61 11.96 2.81
CA PRO A 77 13.04 11.85 3.09
C PRO A 77 13.39 10.53 3.78
N HIS A 78 14.27 9.75 3.15
CA HIS A 78 14.79 8.46 3.64
C HIS A 78 13.83 7.27 3.75
N VAL A 79 12.54 7.47 3.48
CA VAL A 79 11.53 6.42 3.63
C VAL A 79 10.56 6.42 2.45
N ALA A 80 10.27 5.23 1.95
CA ALA A 80 9.15 5.01 1.04
C ALA A 80 8.01 4.36 1.81
N ARG A 81 6.79 4.86 1.59
CA ARG A 81 5.57 4.24 2.10
C ARG A 81 4.85 3.54 0.97
N VAL A 82 4.41 2.32 1.21
CA VAL A 82 3.29 1.74 0.47
C VAL A 82 2.05 2.44 1.01
N ALA A 83 1.74 3.60 0.42
CA ALA A 83 0.72 4.51 0.90
C ALA A 83 -0.69 3.90 0.74
N ASP A 84 -0.87 3.13 -0.33
CA ASP A 84 -2.07 2.37 -0.61
C ASP A 84 -1.72 1.13 -1.43
N LEU A 85 -2.47 0.06 -1.26
CA LEU A 85 -2.30 -1.17 -2.02
C LEU A 85 -3.63 -1.91 -2.08
N TRP A 86 -4.05 -2.21 -3.30
CA TRP A 86 -5.31 -2.92 -3.54
C TRP A 86 -5.18 -3.94 -4.65
N LEU A 87 -5.73 -5.12 -4.39
CA LEU A 87 -6.01 -6.15 -5.38
C LEU A 87 -7.21 -6.98 -4.89
N PRO A 88 -8.19 -7.29 -5.76
CA PRO A 88 -9.36 -8.09 -5.41
C PRO A 88 -9.04 -9.60 -5.30
N SER A 89 -7.94 -9.95 -4.63
CA SER A 89 -7.56 -11.34 -4.35
C SER A 89 -7.80 -11.68 -2.88
N THR A 90 -8.30 -12.89 -2.63
CA THR A 90 -8.46 -13.47 -1.30
C THR A 90 -7.26 -14.32 -0.87
N LYS A 91 -6.22 -14.41 -1.72
CA LYS A 91 -5.05 -15.27 -1.50
C LYS A 91 -3.92 -14.47 -0.85
N VAL A 92 -3.43 -14.97 0.27
CA VAL A 92 -2.29 -14.39 1.00
C VAL A 92 -1.06 -14.26 0.09
N GLU A 93 -0.85 -15.22 -0.80
CA GLU A 93 0.30 -15.25 -1.72
C GLU A 93 0.30 -14.06 -2.68
N ASP A 94 -0.88 -13.62 -3.12
CA ASP A 94 -1.01 -12.49 -4.03
C ASP A 94 -0.72 -11.17 -3.29
N TRP A 95 -1.24 -11.01 -2.07
CA TRP A 95 -0.93 -9.86 -1.20
C TRP A 95 0.56 -9.79 -0.85
N CYS A 96 1.17 -10.94 -0.52
CA CYS A 96 2.62 -11.04 -0.30
C CYS A 96 3.40 -10.56 -1.52
N ALA A 97 3.05 -11.06 -2.71
CA ALA A 97 3.73 -10.66 -3.95
C ALA A 97 3.52 -9.17 -4.28
N ALA A 98 2.34 -8.62 -4.01
CA ALA A 98 2.06 -7.20 -4.18
C ALA A 98 2.95 -6.33 -3.26
N PHE A 99 3.03 -6.65 -1.96
CA PHE A 99 3.91 -5.95 -1.02
C PHE A 99 5.40 -6.11 -1.36
N GLN A 100 5.82 -7.29 -1.80
CA GLN A 100 7.19 -7.50 -2.29
C GLN A 100 7.48 -6.64 -3.52
N SER A 101 6.54 -6.54 -4.46
CA SER A 101 6.69 -5.74 -5.67
C SER A 101 6.82 -4.24 -5.36
N ALA A 102 5.98 -3.73 -4.46
CA ALA A 102 6.07 -2.36 -3.96
C ALA A 102 7.41 -2.08 -3.28
N ALA A 103 7.87 -2.99 -2.41
CA ALA A 103 9.15 -2.86 -1.72
C ALA A 103 10.36 -2.93 -2.67
N VAL A 104 10.32 -3.81 -3.69
CA VAL A 104 11.35 -3.89 -4.73
C VAL A 104 11.47 -2.58 -5.48
N LEU A 105 10.32 -1.98 -5.85
CA LEU A 105 10.31 -0.74 -6.61
C LEU A 105 10.78 0.43 -5.77
N ALA A 106 10.28 0.55 -4.53
CA ALA A 106 10.73 1.56 -3.57
C ALA A 106 12.24 1.50 -3.30
N ALA A 107 12.82 0.30 -3.22
CA ALA A 107 14.25 0.11 -2.97
C ALA A 107 15.16 0.52 -4.15
N ARG A 108 14.60 0.89 -5.31
CA ARG A 108 15.40 1.44 -6.43
C ARG A 108 15.75 2.91 -6.22
N GLU A 109 15.02 3.61 -5.37
CA GLU A 109 15.32 5.00 -5.00
C GLU A 109 16.56 5.03 -4.10
N ARG A 110 17.60 5.76 -4.53
CA ARG A 110 18.92 5.75 -3.88
C ARG A 110 18.87 6.20 -2.42
N ASP A 111 18.00 7.16 -2.12
CA ASP A 111 17.95 7.80 -0.81
C ASP A 111 16.94 7.11 0.12
N VAL A 112 16.26 6.04 -0.30
CA VAL A 112 15.32 5.28 0.53
C VAL A 112 16.06 4.22 1.34
N HIS A 113 15.89 4.25 2.66
CA HIS A 113 16.53 3.32 3.60
C HIS A 113 15.52 2.44 4.35
N GLU A 114 14.26 2.85 4.36
CA GLU A 114 13.15 2.13 4.95
C GLU A 114 11.97 2.07 3.97
N VAL A 115 11.29 0.92 3.94
CA VAL A 115 9.97 0.80 3.31
C VAL A 115 8.96 0.44 4.39
N SER A 116 7.93 1.27 4.57
CA SER A 116 6.86 1.06 5.54
C SER A 116 5.50 0.92 4.85
N ALA A 117 4.56 0.28 5.53
CA ALA A 117 3.23 -0.03 5.02
C ALA A 117 2.27 -0.28 6.18
N TRP A 118 0.98 -0.04 5.97
CA TRP A 118 -0.07 -0.38 6.93
C TRP A 118 -0.93 -1.55 6.42
N ALA A 119 -1.55 -2.26 7.36
CA ALA A 119 -2.61 -3.21 7.06
C ALA A 119 -3.54 -3.36 8.27
N SER A 120 -4.83 -3.16 8.05
CA SER A 120 -5.87 -3.34 9.07
C SER A 120 -6.54 -4.72 9.01
N THR A 121 -6.55 -5.37 7.84
CA THR A 121 -7.16 -6.68 7.62
C THR A 121 -6.19 -7.83 7.93
N GLU A 122 -6.70 -9.00 8.32
CA GLU A 122 -5.85 -10.18 8.56
C GLU A 122 -5.10 -10.63 7.30
N LEU A 123 -5.75 -10.53 6.14
CA LEU A 123 -5.14 -10.84 4.84
C LEU A 123 -3.94 -9.92 4.54
N GLY A 124 -4.11 -8.60 4.74
CA GLY A 124 -3.02 -7.64 4.55
C GLY A 124 -1.88 -7.82 5.57
N LYS A 125 -2.21 -8.06 6.85
CA LYS A 125 -1.22 -8.31 7.92
C LYS A 125 -0.36 -9.53 7.61
N GLU A 126 -0.99 -10.63 7.20
CA GLU A 126 -0.28 -11.85 6.84
C GLU A 126 0.53 -11.67 5.54
N GLY A 127 -0.02 -10.94 4.55
CA GLY A 127 0.70 -10.56 3.33
C GLY A 127 1.99 -9.79 3.63
N LEU A 128 1.93 -8.75 4.49
CA LEU A 128 3.10 -8.00 4.94
C LEU A 128 4.13 -8.89 5.65
N ARG A 129 3.67 -9.72 6.58
CA ARG A 129 4.53 -10.63 7.35
C ARG A 129 5.30 -11.58 6.42
N ARG A 130 4.61 -12.19 5.44
CA ARG A 130 5.25 -13.09 4.46
C ARG A 130 6.14 -12.34 3.46
N ALA A 131 5.83 -11.08 3.15
CA ALA A 131 6.68 -10.21 2.34
C ALA A 131 7.98 -9.77 3.07
N GLY A 132 8.12 -10.11 4.36
CA GLY A 132 9.33 -9.83 5.15
C GLY A 132 9.31 -8.48 5.87
N PHE A 133 8.15 -7.83 5.95
CA PHE A 133 7.96 -6.66 6.80
C PHE A 133 7.93 -7.08 8.27
N ARG A 134 8.32 -6.16 9.16
CA ARG A 134 8.29 -6.36 10.61
C ARG A 134 7.30 -5.39 11.21
N LEU A 135 6.52 -5.86 12.19
CA LEU A 135 5.62 -5.00 12.93
C LEU A 135 6.43 -3.96 13.70
N ARG A 136 6.23 -2.69 13.38
CA ARG A 136 6.83 -1.55 14.08
C ARG A 136 5.91 -1.01 15.17
N GLU A 137 4.64 -0.81 14.82
CA GLU A 137 3.65 -0.19 15.69
C GLU A 137 2.25 -0.71 15.40
N ARG A 138 1.33 -0.46 16.35
CA ARG A 138 -0.11 -0.65 16.17
C ARG A 138 -0.80 0.67 16.53
N ALA A 139 -1.63 1.16 15.62
CA ALA A 139 -2.46 2.33 15.86
C ALA A 139 -3.93 1.91 15.97
N ALA A 140 -4.65 2.48 16.92
CA ALA A 140 -6.10 2.35 16.97
C ALA A 140 -6.74 3.28 15.93
N VAL A 141 -7.79 2.81 15.26
CA VAL A 141 -8.60 3.62 14.34
C VAL A 141 -9.89 4.01 15.04
N SER A 142 -10.17 5.31 15.10
CA SER A 142 -11.44 5.84 15.58
C SER A 142 -12.32 6.20 14.40
N LEU A 143 -13.56 5.69 14.38
CA LEU A 143 -14.56 6.03 13.39
C LEU A 143 -15.64 6.89 14.05
N PHE A 144 -15.94 8.04 13.45
CA PHE A 144 -17.09 8.83 13.83
C PHE A 144 -18.31 8.38 13.03
N ASP A 145 -19.01 7.38 13.55
CA ASP A 145 -20.22 6.79 12.96
C ASP A 145 -21.11 6.25 14.09
N GLU A 146 -22.40 6.08 13.83
CA GLU A 146 -23.35 5.43 14.75
C GLU A 146 -23.15 3.90 14.83
N GLY A 147 -22.07 3.36 14.25
CA GLY A 147 -21.70 1.95 14.24
C GLY A 147 -22.17 1.17 13.01
N LYS A 148 -23.08 1.72 12.22
CA LYS A 148 -23.77 1.05 11.11
C LYS A 148 -22.84 0.61 9.97
N ILE A 149 -21.76 1.36 9.72
CA ILE A 149 -20.84 1.09 8.62
C ILE A 149 -19.97 -0.14 8.91
N LEU A 150 -19.63 -0.37 10.19
CA LEU A 150 -18.73 -1.45 10.61
C LEU A 150 -19.43 -2.65 11.24
N GLU A 151 -20.76 -2.63 11.39
CA GLU A 151 -21.52 -3.77 11.93
C GLU A 151 -21.13 -5.08 11.24
N GLY A 152 -20.37 -5.93 11.95
CA GLY A 152 -19.86 -7.23 11.46
C GLY A 152 -18.77 -7.16 10.38
N ARG A 153 -18.29 -5.97 10.01
CA ARG A 153 -17.34 -5.74 8.91
C ARG A 153 -15.96 -5.35 9.42
N THR A 154 -14.92 -5.81 8.73
CA THR A 154 -13.56 -5.32 8.93
C THR A 154 -13.33 -4.09 8.08
N LEU A 155 -12.75 -3.03 8.64
CA LEU A 155 -12.30 -1.87 7.87
C LEU A 155 -11.00 -2.21 7.14
N HIS A 156 -10.96 -2.03 5.82
CA HIS A 156 -9.73 -1.96 5.05
C HIS A 156 -9.22 -0.52 5.08
N ALA A 157 -8.19 -0.27 5.89
CA ALA A 157 -7.58 1.04 6.10
C ALA A 157 -6.11 1.00 5.68
N GLN A 158 -5.69 2.05 4.99
CA GLN A 158 -4.38 2.27 4.41
C GLN A 158 -3.87 3.67 4.74
N MET A 159 -2.60 3.96 4.44
CA MET A 159 -1.99 5.23 4.86
C MET A 159 -2.58 6.45 4.12
N LEU A 160 -3.18 6.26 2.93
CA LEU A 160 -3.91 7.33 2.22
C LEU A 160 -5.28 7.64 2.83
N ASP A 161 -5.79 6.82 3.75
CA ASP A 161 -7.05 7.11 4.47
C ASP A 161 -6.84 8.14 5.59
N CYS A 162 -5.58 8.54 5.83
CA CYS A 162 -5.20 9.64 6.68
C CYS A 162 -3.96 10.36 6.11
N ASP A 163 -3.29 11.17 6.92
CA ASP A 163 -2.08 11.91 6.58
C ASP A 163 -0.79 11.06 6.73
N ALA A 164 -0.91 9.78 7.08
CA ALA A 164 0.24 8.93 7.38
C ALA A 164 1.23 8.77 6.22
N SER A 165 0.75 8.91 4.98
CA SER A 165 1.54 8.87 3.76
C SER A 165 2.55 10.02 3.63
N PHE A 166 2.29 11.18 4.27
CA PHE A 166 3.12 12.38 4.15
C PHE A 166 4.28 12.45 5.13
N PHE A 167 4.21 11.76 6.27
CA PHE A 167 5.23 11.89 7.31
C PHE A 167 6.60 11.41 6.84
N SER A 168 7.70 11.80 7.46
CA SER A 168 9.03 11.21 7.20
C SER A 168 9.49 10.32 8.37
N GLY A 169 8.72 10.28 9.47
CA GLY A 169 9.23 9.84 10.77
C GLY A 169 10.29 10.82 11.32
N ASP A 170 10.65 10.68 12.59
CA ASP A 170 11.77 11.44 13.16
C ASP A 170 13.09 11.00 12.53
N VAL A 171 13.88 11.98 12.10
CA VAL A 171 15.26 11.83 11.62
C VAL A 171 16.14 11.38 12.79
N GLY A 172 16.14 10.08 13.14
CA GLY A 172 16.96 9.59 14.25
C GLY A 172 16.75 8.16 14.74
N SER A 173 15.64 7.50 14.41
CA SER A 173 15.32 6.17 14.97
C SER A 173 15.86 4.99 14.13
N TYR A 174 17.00 5.15 13.46
CA TYR A 174 17.65 4.05 12.73
C TYR A 174 18.67 3.27 13.58
N LEU A 175 18.83 3.64 14.85
CA LEU A 175 19.75 3.02 15.82
C LEU A 175 19.04 2.75 17.17
N THR A 176 18.27 1.68 17.24
CA THR A 176 18.06 0.90 18.48
C THR A 176 17.85 -0.55 18.12
#